data_AF-A0A4R0YMU0-F1
#
_entry.id   AF-A0A4R0YMU0-F1
#
_cell.length_a   1.000
_cell.length_b   1.000
_cell.length_c   1.000
_cell.angle_alpha   90.00
_cell.angle_beta   90.00
_cell.angle_gamma   90.00
#
_symmetry.space_group_name_H-M   'P 1'
#
loop_
_entity.id
_entity.type
_entity.pdbx_description
1 polymer ?
#
loop_
_entity_poly.entity_id
_entity_poly.type
_entity_poly.pdbx_seq_one_letter_code
_entity_poly.pdbx_strand_id
1 'polypeptide(L)'
;MKRILRLPSTYIGLPMLVACALTWLTYDLPADYLEGVFLLVATALAVMLFDAVVGIRLPRPERFRLRNYAGTREAFVALLFAYAIIFFCVLDITLFPIALIDSPSAYANMSGGHEHIRHVSDMCWVLPPIGLLCVRSRWLRYTLIAIGLAFPILVIDRNRIFAALFSTALIVIFRRDEARPLPWKTIGFLAVAGGVIFSVLGILRSGTLDYVTLPFSDLYRSSPQGVKWLLLYASAGPYNFGSLLAKHYSNASFLFNQLVPLAGSIATAGTGIPLDAPNINVGTEFLPFLLAWGPFGAVMSILALYGLQLWSVRRLAPAVPLFSLLIFLRVSYVCVMAPFAPQAFTWTNIGFIVLCLLMQAFAAWLPNRLANPHAGAGQGGMHAPASP
;
A
#
# COMPACT_ATOMS: atom_id res chain seq x y z
N MET A 1 -15.67 9.90 13.31
CA MET A 1 -15.04 9.09 12.24
C MET A 1 -14.78 9.85 10.94
N LYS A 2 -15.77 10.50 10.28
CA LYS A 2 -15.58 11.18 8.97
C LYS A 2 -14.46 12.24 8.93
N ARG A 3 -14.27 12.99 10.03
CA ARG A 3 -13.19 13.99 10.13
C ARG A 3 -11.80 13.37 10.32
N ILE A 4 -11.73 12.18 10.94
CA ILE A 4 -10.48 11.49 11.25
C ILE A 4 -9.85 10.92 9.98
N LEU A 5 -10.62 10.28 9.11
CA LEU A 5 -10.13 9.77 7.81
C LEU A 5 -9.60 10.86 6.87
N ARG A 6 -9.90 12.14 7.15
CA ARG A 6 -9.38 13.27 6.38
C ARG A 6 -8.05 13.80 6.92
N LEU A 7 -7.61 13.31 8.09
CA LEU A 7 -6.30 13.61 8.66
C LEU A 7 -5.23 12.75 7.98
N PRO A 8 -4.19 13.34 7.38
CA PRO A 8 -3.02 12.60 6.89
C PRO A 8 -2.42 11.63 7.93
N SER A 9 -2.34 12.05 9.20
CA SER A 9 -1.79 11.26 10.30
C SER A 9 -2.58 9.99 10.61
N THR A 10 -3.86 9.92 10.25
CA THR A 10 -4.69 8.71 10.46
C THR A 10 -4.13 7.48 9.78
N TYR A 11 -3.41 7.66 8.67
CA TYR A 11 -2.87 6.55 7.88
C TYR A 11 -1.56 5.99 8.43
N ILE A 12 -0.92 6.66 9.40
CA ILE A 12 0.33 6.22 10.02
C ILE A 12 0.19 6.06 11.53
N GLY A 13 -0.39 7.06 12.20
CA GLY A 13 -0.52 7.09 13.65
C GLY A 13 -1.47 6.04 14.18
N LEU A 14 -2.69 5.92 13.63
CA LEU A 14 -3.64 4.91 14.12
C LEU A 14 -3.13 3.48 13.89
N PRO A 15 -2.63 3.09 12.70
CA PRO A 15 -2.04 1.76 12.50
C PRO A 15 -0.88 1.49 13.44
N MET A 16 -0.02 2.47 13.68
CA MET A 16 1.09 2.33 14.63
C MET A 16 0.61 2.09 16.06
N LEU A 17 -0.36 2.88 16.53
CA LEU A 17 -0.93 2.73 17.88
C LEU A 17 -1.65 1.38 18.03
N VAL A 18 -2.39 0.95 17.00
CA VAL A 18 -3.03 -0.36 16.98
C VAL A 18 -1.99 -1.48 17.01
N ALA A 19 -0.91 -1.37 16.22
CA ALA A 19 0.17 -2.35 16.21
C ALA A 19 0.83 -2.45 17.59
N CYS A 20 1.18 -1.32 18.22
CA CYS A 20 1.78 -1.30 19.56
C CYS A 20 0.83 -1.88 20.62
N ALA A 21 -0.46 -1.56 20.57
CA ALA A 21 -1.46 -2.12 21.47
C ALA A 21 -1.61 -3.64 21.27
N LEU A 22 -1.62 -4.11 20.03
CA LEU A 22 -1.64 -5.55 19.72
C LEU A 22 -0.36 -6.24 20.20
N THR A 23 0.80 -5.61 20.08
CA THR A 23 2.06 -6.12 20.65
C THR A 23 1.96 -6.26 22.16
N TRP A 24 1.43 -5.25 22.86
CA TRP A 24 1.20 -5.34 24.30
C TRP A 24 0.25 -6.48 24.69
N LEU A 25 -0.79 -6.73 23.90
CA LEU A 25 -1.76 -7.80 24.18
C LEU A 25 -1.28 -9.20 23.78
N THR A 26 -0.38 -9.29 22.79
CA THR A 26 0.05 -10.55 22.17
C THR A 26 1.23 -11.18 22.89
N TYR A 27 2.08 -10.38 23.54
CA TYR A 27 3.31 -10.84 24.16
C TYR A 27 3.36 -10.47 25.64
N ASP A 28 3.92 -11.37 26.45
CA ASP A 28 4.42 -11.07 27.79
C ASP A 28 5.74 -10.30 27.64
N LEU A 29 5.63 -9.00 27.32
CA LEU A 29 6.75 -8.16 26.94
C LEU A 29 7.77 -7.99 28.08
N PRO A 30 9.06 -8.27 27.82
CA PRO A 30 10.15 -7.85 28.70
C PRO A 30 10.13 -6.32 28.93
N ALA A 31 10.46 -5.88 30.14
CA ALA A 31 10.37 -4.48 30.53
C ALA A 31 11.29 -3.56 29.72
N ASP A 32 12.45 -4.06 29.33
CA ASP A 32 13.44 -3.40 28.48
C ASP A 32 12.93 -3.20 27.04
N TYR A 33 12.03 -4.06 26.54
CA TYR A 33 11.50 -3.92 25.17
C TYR A 33 10.46 -2.81 25.07
N LEU A 34 9.89 -2.39 26.22
CA LEU A 34 8.86 -1.36 26.28
C LEU A 34 9.37 0.00 25.80
N GLU A 35 10.67 0.30 25.96
CA GLU A 35 11.25 1.56 25.51
C GLU A 35 11.01 1.77 24.01
N GLY A 36 11.23 0.72 23.19
CA GLY A 36 11.02 0.81 21.74
C GLY A 36 9.53 0.92 21.38
N VAL A 37 8.66 0.22 22.10
CA VAL A 37 7.20 0.33 21.90
C VAL A 37 6.71 1.73 22.27
N PHE A 38 7.19 2.29 23.39
CA PHE A 38 6.85 3.65 23.81
C PHE A 38 7.37 4.70 22.83
N LEU A 39 8.56 4.52 22.26
CA LEU A 39 9.08 5.40 21.22
C LEU A 39 8.15 5.47 20.01
N LEU A 40 7.65 4.32 19.54
CA LEU A 40 6.70 4.24 18.43
C LEU A 40 5.36 4.91 18.79
N VAL A 41 4.83 4.66 19.98
CA VAL A 41 3.59 5.28 20.49
C VAL A 41 3.74 6.80 20.60
N ALA A 42 4.80 7.28 21.25
CA ALA A 42 5.06 8.70 21.46
C ALA A 42 5.20 9.44 20.12
N THR A 43 5.92 8.84 19.17
CA THR A 43 6.09 9.44 17.84
C THR A 43 4.77 9.46 17.06
N ALA A 44 3.98 8.39 17.11
CA ALA A 44 2.65 8.35 16.49
C ALA A 44 1.71 9.42 17.07
N LEU A 45 1.68 9.57 18.39
CA LEU A 45 0.88 10.61 19.06
C LEU A 45 1.37 12.01 18.71
N ALA A 46 2.68 12.24 18.65
CA ALA A 46 3.26 13.53 18.26
C ALA A 46 2.87 13.90 16.82
N VAL A 47 2.93 12.95 15.88
CA VAL A 47 2.49 13.14 14.49
C VAL A 47 1.00 13.47 14.43
N MET A 48 0.15 12.74 15.16
CA MET A 48 -1.29 13.00 15.21
C MET A 48 -1.62 14.36 15.83
N LEU A 49 -0.93 14.75 16.91
CA LEU A 49 -1.08 16.05 17.55
C LEU A 49 -0.67 17.18 16.60
N PHE A 50 0.50 17.04 15.95
CA PHE A 50 0.98 18.00 14.97
C PHE A 50 -0.01 18.16 13.81
N ASP A 51 -0.53 17.07 13.26
CA ASP A 51 -1.53 17.10 12.19
C ASP A 51 -2.87 17.73 12.62
N ALA A 52 -3.25 17.54 13.89
CA ALA A 52 -4.43 18.20 14.46
C ALA A 52 -4.27 19.73 14.41
N VAL A 53 -3.07 20.24 14.72
CA VAL A 53 -2.73 21.68 14.74
C VAL A 53 -2.56 22.26 13.34
N VAL A 54 -1.81 21.58 12.45
CA VAL A 54 -1.47 22.10 11.11
C VAL A 54 -2.70 22.20 10.18
N GLY A 55 -3.75 21.44 10.44
CA GLY A 55 -5.03 21.61 9.77
C GLY A 55 -5.05 21.20 8.29
N ILE A 56 -4.02 20.52 7.78
CA ILE A 56 -4.03 19.95 6.42
C ILE A 56 -5.02 18.79 6.41
N ARG A 57 -5.96 18.83 5.46
CA ARG A 57 -6.99 17.81 5.32
C ARG A 57 -7.09 17.35 3.87
N LEU A 58 -7.45 16.09 3.71
CA LEU A 58 -7.91 15.58 2.43
C LEU A 58 -9.06 16.44 1.86
N PRO A 59 -9.17 16.56 0.52
CA PRO A 59 -10.28 17.23 -0.12
C PRO A 59 -11.62 16.72 0.38
N ARG A 60 -12.68 17.55 0.27
CA ARG A 60 -14.01 17.12 0.67
C ARG A 60 -14.48 15.95 -0.21
N PRO A 61 -15.17 14.93 0.34
CA PRO A 61 -15.75 13.82 -0.42
C PRO A 61 -16.54 14.25 -1.68
N GLU A 62 -17.23 15.39 -1.60
CA GLU A 62 -17.92 16.01 -2.74
C GLU A 62 -17.02 16.16 -3.98
N ARG A 63 -15.76 16.57 -3.81
CA ARG A 63 -14.80 16.73 -4.91
C ARG A 63 -14.44 15.39 -5.56
N PHE A 64 -14.29 14.34 -4.75
CA PHE A 64 -14.05 12.98 -5.26
C PHE A 64 -15.26 12.43 -6.03
N ARG A 65 -16.47 12.76 -5.60
CA ARG A 65 -17.72 12.34 -6.25
C ARG A 65 -17.94 13.05 -7.58
N LEU A 66 -17.75 14.38 -7.60
CA LEU A 66 -17.96 15.21 -8.79
C LEU A 66 -16.96 14.90 -9.91
N ARG A 67 -15.79 14.36 -9.57
CA ARG A 67 -14.77 14.02 -10.57
C ARG A 67 -15.17 12.76 -11.35
N ASN A 68 -15.27 12.92 -12.67
CA ASN A 68 -15.43 11.83 -13.63
C ASN A 68 -14.17 11.70 -14.48
N TYR A 69 -13.47 10.58 -14.35
CA TYR A 69 -12.26 10.31 -15.15
C TYR A 69 -12.59 9.65 -16.48
N ALA A 70 -13.73 8.95 -16.59
CA ALA A 70 -14.04 8.16 -17.77
C ALA A 70 -14.19 9.01 -19.03
N GLY A 71 -13.39 8.71 -20.06
CA GLY A 71 -13.34 9.47 -21.31
C GLY A 71 -12.40 10.69 -21.30
N THR A 72 -11.60 10.85 -20.24
CA THR A 72 -10.55 11.88 -20.17
C THR A 72 -9.21 11.35 -20.67
N ARG A 73 -8.27 12.25 -20.98
CA ARG A 73 -6.87 11.91 -21.30
C ARG A 73 -6.20 11.11 -20.18
N GLU A 74 -6.47 11.48 -18.93
CA GLU A 74 -5.94 10.77 -17.75
C GLU A 74 -6.40 9.31 -17.74
N ALA A 75 -7.68 9.06 -18.00
CA ALA A 75 -8.22 7.70 -18.09
C ALA A 75 -7.64 6.91 -19.27
N PHE A 76 -7.39 7.54 -20.41
CA PHE A 76 -6.74 6.87 -21.54
C PHE A 76 -5.35 6.35 -21.15
N VAL A 77 -4.51 7.22 -20.57
CA VAL A 77 -3.16 6.85 -20.12
C VAL A 77 -3.22 5.78 -19.02
N ALA A 78 -4.14 5.92 -18.06
CA ALA A 78 -4.32 4.92 -17.01
C ALA A 78 -4.77 3.56 -17.55
N LEU A 79 -5.65 3.52 -18.55
CA LEU A 79 -6.07 2.27 -19.18
C LEU A 79 -4.96 1.61 -19.99
N LEU A 80 -4.13 2.39 -20.68
CA LEU A 80 -2.92 1.87 -21.34
C LEU A 80 -1.96 1.26 -20.32
N PHE A 81 -1.76 1.94 -19.19
CA PHE A 81 -0.97 1.42 -18.08
C PHE A 81 -1.57 0.13 -17.49
N ALA A 82 -2.90 0.08 -17.29
CA ALA A 82 -3.59 -1.12 -16.84
C ALA A 82 -3.40 -2.30 -17.80
N TYR A 83 -3.46 -2.05 -19.12
CA TYR A 83 -3.20 -3.07 -20.13
C TYR A 83 -1.77 -3.60 -20.05
N ALA A 84 -0.77 -2.71 -19.89
CA ALA A 84 0.61 -3.13 -19.68
C ALA A 84 0.75 -4.02 -18.44
N ILE A 85 0.16 -3.63 -17.31
CA ILE A 85 0.17 -4.47 -16.09
C ILE A 85 -0.44 -5.85 -16.36
N ILE A 86 -1.59 -5.92 -17.03
CA ILE A 86 -2.25 -7.20 -17.36
C ILE A 86 -1.34 -8.07 -18.22
N PHE A 87 -0.70 -7.48 -19.24
CA PHE A 87 0.27 -8.19 -20.06
C PHE A 87 1.39 -8.79 -19.22
N PHE A 88 1.98 -8.02 -18.29
CA PHE A 88 3.00 -8.54 -17.38
C PHE A 88 2.46 -9.58 -16.38
N CYS A 89 1.20 -9.47 -15.93
CA CYS A 89 0.58 -10.51 -15.11
C CYS A 89 0.42 -11.83 -15.88
N VAL A 90 0.08 -11.76 -17.18
CA VAL A 90 0.01 -12.94 -18.06
C VAL A 90 1.40 -13.52 -18.28
N LEU A 91 2.41 -12.69 -18.57
CA LEU A 91 3.79 -13.16 -18.69
C LEU A 91 4.26 -13.86 -17.41
N ASP A 92 4.00 -13.29 -16.24
CA ASP A 92 4.35 -13.85 -14.93
C ASP A 92 3.82 -15.28 -14.77
N ILE A 93 2.50 -15.49 -14.95
CA ILE A 93 1.86 -16.80 -14.77
C ILE A 93 2.11 -17.81 -15.90
N THR A 94 2.60 -17.35 -17.07
CA THR A 94 2.86 -18.23 -18.23
C THR A 94 4.33 -18.65 -18.34
N LEU A 95 5.25 -17.77 -17.91
CA LEU A 95 6.68 -18.00 -18.01
C LEU A 95 7.27 -18.60 -16.72
N PHE A 96 6.60 -18.45 -15.58
CA PHE A 96 7.09 -18.90 -14.29
C PHE A 96 6.06 -19.77 -13.56
N PRO A 97 6.52 -20.66 -12.66
CA PRO A 97 5.64 -21.50 -11.87
C PRO A 97 4.71 -20.66 -10.98
N ILE A 98 3.43 -21.03 -10.98
CA ILE A 98 2.39 -20.38 -10.20
C ILE A 98 2.52 -20.85 -8.76
N ALA A 99 2.91 -19.95 -7.85
CA ALA A 99 3.22 -20.30 -6.46
C ALA A 99 2.09 -21.05 -5.72
N LEU A 100 0.83 -20.74 -6.03
CA LEU A 100 -0.32 -21.43 -5.42
C LEU A 100 -0.56 -22.84 -5.98
N ILE A 101 -0.17 -23.11 -7.22
CA ILE A 101 -0.47 -24.37 -7.92
C ILE A 101 0.73 -25.32 -7.86
N ASP A 102 1.93 -24.81 -8.14
CA ASP A 102 3.12 -25.65 -8.30
C ASP A 102 3.84 -25.88 -6.97
N SER A 103 4.32 -24.81 -6.33
CA SER A 103 4.94 -24.88 -5.00
C SER A 103 4.98 -23.51 -4.32
N PRO A 104 4.65 -23.42 -3.02
CA PRO A 104 4.75 -22.15 -2.28
C PRO A 104 6.17 -21.56 -2.26
N SER A 105 7.20 -22.41 -2.41
CA SER A 105 8.61 -22.01 -2.54
C SER A 105 8.90 -21.23 -3.81
N ALA A 106 8.12 -21.41 -4.89
CA ALA A 106 8.27 -20.66 -6.14
C ALA A 106 8.11 -19.16 -5.94
N TYR A 107 7.35 -18.73 -4.92
CA TYR A 107 7.25 -17.32 -4.54
C TYR A 107 8.61 -16.68 -4.23
N ALA A 108 9.53 -17.42 -3.62
CA ALA A 108 10.84 -16.90 -3.22
C ALA A 108 11.90 -17.04 -4.32
N ASN A 109 11.61 -17.78 -5.40
CA ASN A 109 12.53 -18.00 -6.48
C ASN A 109 12.33 -16.94 -7.59
N MET A 110 13.16 -15.91 -7.57
CA MET A 110 13.12 -14.79 -8.51
C MET A 110 14.19 -14.88 -9.62
N SER A 111 14.67 -16.09 -9.92
CA SER A 111 15.70 -16.32 -10.95
C SER A 111 15.17 -16.15 -12.38
N GLY A 112 16.08 -16.04 -13.36
CA GLY A 112 15.73 -16.04 -14.79
C GLY A 112 14.95 -14.81 -15.28
N GLY A 113 15.09 -13.66 -14.60
CA GLY A 113 14.39 -12.42 -14.97
C GLY A 113 12.96 -12.31 -14.41
N HIS A 114 12.52 -13.28 -13.59
CA HIS A 114 11.23 -13.24 -12.90
C HIS A 114 11.07 -11.95 -12.09
N GLU A 115 12.13 -11.50 -11.39
CA GLU A 115 12.12 -10.25 -10.62
C GLU A 115 11.67 -9.02 -11.43
N HIS A 116 12.13 -8.88 -12.68
CA HIS A 116 11.80 -7.72 -13.52
C HIS A 116 10.34 -7.73 -13.95
N ILE A 117 9.83 -8.89 -14.36
CA ILE A 117 8.42 -9.08 -14.69
C ILE A 117 7.58 -8.83 -13.45
N ARG A 118 8.05 -9.33 -12.30
CA ARG A 118 7.37 -9.23 -11.03
C ARG A 118 7.22 -7.81 -10.53
N HIS A 119 8.22 -6.97 -10.72
CA HIS A 119 8.14 -5.55 -10.35
C HIS A 119 7.01 -4.81 -11.06
N VAL A 120 6.66 -5.21 -12.29
CA VAL A 120 5.56 -4.61 -13.06
C VAL A 120 4.24 -5.29 -12.72
N SER A 121 4.19 -6.63 -12.69
CA SER A 121 2.97 -7.39 -12.38
C SER A 121 2.46 -7.13 -10.95
N ASP A 122 3.37 -6.87 -9.99
CA ASP A 122 3.03 -6.45 -8.62
C ASP A 122 2.22 -5.15 -8.55
N MET A 123 2.22 -4.33 -9.61
CA MET A 123 1.39 -3.12 -9.70
C MET A 123 -0.09 -3.44 -10.01
N CYS A 124 -0.47 -4.72 -10.10
CA CYS A 124 -1.85 -5.20 -10.26
C CYS A 124 -2.86 -4.62 -9.26
N TRP A 125 -2.41 -4.19 -8.07
CA TRP A 125 -3.26 -3.54 -7.08
C TRP A 125 -3.92 -2.24 -7.58
N VAL A 126 -3.39 -1.64 -8.66
CA VAL A 126 -3.91 -0.43 -9.30
C VAL A 126 -5.09 -0.73 -10.23
N LEU A 127 -5.26 -1.98 -10.68
CA LEU A 127 -6.32 -2.37 -11.62
C LEU A 127 -7.73 -2.12 -11.04
N PRO A 128 -8.06 -2.48 -9.78
CA PRO A 128 -9.37 -2.19 -9.21
C PRO A 128 -9.67 -0.67 -9.12
N PRO A 129 -8.75 0.19 -8.62
CA PRO A 129 -8.89 1.64 -8.72
C PRO A 129 -9.17 2.16 -10.14
N ILE A 130 -8.41 1.71 -11.14
CA ILE A 130 -8.59 2.14 -12.53
C ILE A 130 -9.95 1.68 -13.06
N GLY A 131 -10.34 0.43 -12.79
CA GLY A 131 -11.66 -0.10 -13.20
C GLY A 131 -12.82 0.69 -12.61
N LEU A 132 -12.73 1.08 -11.34
CA LEU A 132 -13.78 1.86 -10.66
C LEU A 132 -13.85 3.31 -11.12
N LEU A 133 -12.71 3.91 -11.48
CA LEU A 133 -12.62 5.34 -11.77
C LEU A 133 -12.73 5.67 -13.26
N CYS A 134 -12.14 4.84 -14.13
CA CYS A 134 -11.90 5.16 -15.53
C CYS A 134 -12.84 4.42 -16.50
N VAL A 135 -13.43 3.30 -16.10
CA VAL A 135 -14.18 2.41 -17.00
C VAL A 135 -15.69 2.59 -16.88
N ARG A 136 -16.37 2.78 -18.02
CA ARG A 136 -17.84 2.84 -18.11
C ARG A 136 -18.48 1.45 -18.28
N SER A 137 -17.86 0.57 -19.06
CA SER A 137 -18.34 -0.80 -19.30
C SER A 137 -18.30 -1.62 -18.02
N ARG A 138 -19.44 -2.23 -17.65
CA ARG A 138 -19.54 -3.07 -16.45
C ARG A 138 -18.61 -4.27 -16.53
N TRP A 139 -18.54 -4.91 -17.70
CA TRP A 139 -17.67 -6.06 -17.95
C TRP A 139 -16.21 -5.73 -17.70
N LEU A 140 -15.66 -4.75 -18.44
CA LEU A 140 -14.25 -4.37 -18.29
C LEU A 140 -13.93 -3.91 -16.86
N ARG A 141 -14.84 -3.20 -16.19
CA ARG A 141 -14.67 -2.81 -14.78
C ARG A 141 -14.50 -4.04 -13.89
N TYR A 142 -15.39 -5.01 -13.98
CA TYR A 142 -15.31 -6.21 -13.15
C TYR A 142 -14.12 -7.09 -13.50
N THR A 143 -13.73 -7.16 -14.78
CA THR A 143 -12.51 -7.85 -15.20
C THR A 143 -11.27 -7.25 -14.56
N LEU A 144 -11.11 -5.92 -14.56
CA LEU A 144 -9.97 -5.25 -13.91
C LEU A 144 -9.93 -5.49 -12.40
N ILE A 145 -11.09 -5.45 -11.74
CA ILE A 145 -11.20 -5.75 -10.30
C ILE A 145 -10.82 -7.21 -10.04
N ALA A 146 -11.35 -8.14 -10.82
CA ALA A 146 -11.08 -9.56 -10.67
C ALA A 146 -9.60 -9.89 -10.86
N ILE A 147 -8.96 -9.36 -11.92
CA ILE A 147 -7.52 -9.57 -12.15
C ILE A 147 -6.69 -9.02 -10.99
N GLY A 148 -6.97 -7.79 -10.54
CA GLY A 148 -6.23 -7.16 -9.44
C GLY A 148 -6.36 -7.86 -8.08
N LEU A 149 -7.38 -8.71 -7.91
CA LEU A 149 -7.58 -9.52 -6.70
C LEU A 149 -7.11 -10.97 -6.87
N ALA A 150 -7.34 -11.57 -8.03
CA ALA A 150 -6.99 -12.96 -8.31
C ALA A 150 -5.49 -13.14 -8.52
N PHE A 151 -4.84 -12.23 -9.26
CA PHE A 151 -3.40 -12.35 -9.55
C PHE A 151 -2.57 -12.48 -8.27
N PRO A 152 -2.67 -11.59 -7.26
CA PRO A 152 -1.87 -11.77 -6.05
C PRO A 152 -2.18 -13.04 -5.26
N ILE A 153 -3.40 -13.61 -5.37
CA ILE A 153 -3.74 -14.89 -4.72
C ILE A 153 -2.96 -16.03 -5.37
N LEU A 154 -2.93 -16.09 -6.71
CA LEU A 154 -2.21 -17.11 -7.49
C LEU A 154 -0.71 -17.15 -7.15
N VAL A 155 -0.18 -15.99 -6.79
CA VAL A 155 1.24 -15.80 -6.53
C VAL A 155 1.54 -15.61 -5.04
N ILE A 156 0.58 -15.88 -4.15
CA ILE A 156 0.73 -15.84 -2.68
C ILE A 156 1.28 -14.48 -2.15
N ASP A 157 0.92 -13.38 -2.80
CA ASP A 157 1.33 -12.03 -2.39
C ASP A 157 0.25 -11.31 -1.56
N ARG A 158 0.38 -11.50 -0.24
CA ARG A 158 -0.49 -10.90 0.78
C ARG A 158 -0.51 -9.37 0.71
N ASN A 159 0.62 -8.74 0.42
CA ASN A 159 0.73 -7.28 0.42
C ASN A 159 -0.02 -6.66 -0.76
N ARG A 160 0.01 -7.30 -1.94
CA ARG A 160 -0.71 -6.75 -3.10
C ARG A 160 -2.22 -6.94 -2.99
N ILE A 161 -2.70 -8.04 -2.41
CA ILE A 161 -4.13 -8.19 -2.03
C ILE A 161 -4.57 -7.05 -1.11
N PHE A 162 -3.83 -6.77 -0.04
CA PHE A 162 -4.21 -5.71 0.87
C PHE A 162 -4.17 -4.33 0.23
N ALA A 163 -3.18 -4.04 -0.62
CA ALA A 163 -3.13 -2.80 -1.38
C ALA A 163 -4.38 -2.62 -2.26
N ALA A 164 -4.81 -3.69 -2.95
CA ALA A 164 -5.98 -3.70 -3.82
C ALA A 164 -7.29 -3.49 -3.02
N LEU A 165 -7.47 -4.24 -1.93
CA LEU A 165 -8.65 -4.14 -1.05
C LEU A 165 -8.73 -2.77 -0.36
N PHE A 166 -7.62 -2.30 0.20
CA PHE A 166 -7.51 -0.99 0.84
C PHE A 166 -7.85 0.14 -0.13
N SER A 167 -7.24 0.13 -1.32
CA SER A 167 -7.46 1.16 -2.33
C SER A 167 -8.91 1.18 -2.81
N THR A 168 -9.49 0.00 -3.02
CA THR A 168 -10.90 -0.17 -3.38
C THR A 168 -11.81 0.39 -2.29
N ALA A 169 -11.57 0.03 -1.03
CA ALA A 169 -12.36 0.51 0.11
C ALA A 169 -12.30 2.04 0.25
N LEU A 170 -11.11 2.65 0.13
CA LEU A 170 -10.97 4.10 0.18
C LEU A 170 -11.71 4.81 -0.97
N ILE A 171 -11.65 4.30 -2.18
CA ILE A 171 -12.40 4.87 -3.32
C ILE A 171 -13.90 4.81 -3.06
N VAL A 172 -14.40 3.66 -2.58
CA VAL A 172 -15.81 3.50 -2.22
C VAL A 172 -16.22 4.47 -1.12
N ILE A 173 -15.38 4.66 -0.09
CA ILE A 173 -15.64 5.58 1.01
C ILE A 173 -15.65 7.04 0.53
N PHE A 174 -14.66 7.46 -0.26
CA PHE A 174 -14.51 8.86 -0.66
C PHE A 174 -15.48 9.32 -1.74
N ARG A 175 -15.93 8.43 -2.64
CA ARG A 175 -16.91 8.78 -3.69
C ARG A 175 -18.36 8.62 -3.25
N ARG A 176 -18.59 8.12 -2.04
CA ARG A 176 -19.92 7.95 -1.46
C ARG A 176 -20.58 9.30 -1.20
N ASP A 177 -21.90 9.32 -1.30
CA ASP A 177 -22.71 10.44 -0.83
C ASP A 177 -22.58 10.63 0.70
N GLU A 178 -22.39 11.87 1.14
CA GLU A 178 -22.20 12.20 2.55
C GLU A 178 -23.45 11.94 3.39
N ALA A 179 -24.63 12.15 2.79
CA ALA A 179 -25.94 11.96 3.42
C ALA A 179 -26.26 10.48 3.73
N ARG A 180 -25.62 9.54 3.01
CA ARG A 180 -25.85 8.10 3.22
C ARG A 180 -25.04 7.57 4.42
N PRO A 181 -25.48 6.50 5.10
CA PRO A 181 -24.70 5.83 6.14
C PRO A 181 -23.44 5.17 5.56
N LEU A 182 -22.42 4.96 6.41
CA LEU A 182 -21.16 4.32 5.96
C LEU A 182 -21.46 2.88 5.57
N PRO A 183 -20.87 2.36 4.47
CA PRO A 183 -21.11 1.00 4.02
C PRO A 183 -20.35 0.00 4.89
N TRP A 184 -20.63 0.01 6.20
CA TRP A 184 -19.95 -0.80 7.21
C TRP A 184 -20.07 -2.29 6.91
N LYS A 185 -21.19 -2.73 6.31
CA LYS A 185 -21.36 -4.12 5.87
C LYS A 185 -20.33 -4.48 4.80
N THR A 186 -20.13 -3.62 3.80
CA THR A 186 -19.14 -3.84 2.73
C THR A 186 -17.72 -3.75 3.27
N ILE A 187 -17.42 -2.75 4.10
CA ILE A 187 -16.09 -2.57 4.70
C ILE A 187 -15.76 -3.75 5.62
N GLY A 188 -16.70 -4.16 6.47
CA GLY A 188 -16.57 -5.31 7.35
C GLY A 188 -16.40 -6.62 6.57
N PHE A 189 -17.19 -6.82 5.52
CA PHE A 189 -17.02 -7.98 4.64
C PHE A 189 -15.63 -8.00 3.98
N LEU A 190 -15.16 -6.88 3.42
CA LEU A 190 -13.83 -6.78 2.83
C LEU A 190 -12.72 -7.02 3.85
N ALA A 191 -12.89 -6.53 5.08
CA ALA A 191 -11.93 -6.74 6.17
C ALA A 191 -11.87 -8.21 6.60
N VAL A 192 -13.02 -8.86 6.78
CA VAL A 192 -13.10 -10.29 7.13
C VAL A 192 -12.56 -11.15 6.00
N ALA A 193 -13.00 -10.92 4.76
CA ALA A 193 -12.51 -11.67 3.60
C ALA A 193 -11.00 -11.50 3.42
N GLY A 194 -10.49 -10.27 3.56
CA GLY A 194 -9.05 -9.99 3.53
C GLY A 194 -8.29 -10.70 4.64
N GLY A 195 -8.81 -10.69 5.87
CA GLY A 195 -8.20 -11.39 7.01
C GLY A 195 -8.19 -12.91 6.85
N VAL A 196 -9.26 -13.49 6.30
CA VAL A 196 -9.35 -14.92 5.99
C VAL A 196 -8.34 -15.29 4.90
N ILE A 197 -8.33 -14.58 3.76
CA ILE A 197 -7.38 -14.80 2.67
C ILE A 197 -5.95 -14.68 3.19
N PHE A 198 -5.66 -13.65 3.98
CA PHE A 198 -4.35 -13.45 4.58
C PHE A 198 -3.91 -14.62 5.45
N SER A 199 -4.81 -15.11 6.31
CA SER A 199 -4.53 -16.22 7.22
C SER A 199 -4.30 -17.52 6.45
N VAL A 200 -5.14 -17.80 5.45
CA VAL A 200 -5.02 -18.99 4.60
C VAL A 200 -3.72 -18.94 3.80
N LEU A 201 -3.42 -17.82 3.14
CA LEU A 201 -2.16 -17.65 2.41
C LEU A 201 -0.94 -17.71 3.34
N GLY A 202 -1.06 -17.23 4.58
CA GLY A 202 -0.04 -17.35 5.62
C GLY A 202 0.25 -18.81 5.97
N ILE A 203 -0.79 -19.60 6.22
CA ILE A 203 -0.67 -21.04 6.52
C ILE A 203 -0.09 -21.79 5.32
N LEU A 204 -0.57 -21.52 4.10
CA LEU A 204 -0.07 -22.16 2.88
C LEU A 204 1.40 -21.86 2.61
N ARG A 205 1.85 -20.64 2.91
CA ARG A 205 3.23 -20.21 2.65
C ARG A 205 4.20 -20.64 3.74
N SER A 206 3.79 -20.62 4.99
CA SER A 206 4.70 -20.67 6.14
C SER A 206 4.37 -21.75 7.16
N GLY A 207 3.33 -22.57 6.93
CA GLY A 207 2.97 -23.68 7.82
C GLY A 207 2.19 -23.24 9.07
N THR A 208 2.12 -24.14 10.06
CA THR A 208 1.53 -23.83 11.37
C THR A 208 2.51 -23.03 12.23
N LEU A 209 2.02 -22.43 13.31
CA LEU A 209 2.82 -21.55 14.19
C LEU A 209 3.27 -22.26 15.47
N ASP A 210 3.11 -23.59 15.53
CA ASP A 210 3.25 -24.36 16.76
C ASP A 210 4.69 -24.46 17.26
N TYR A 211 5.67 -24.22 16.37
CA TYR A 211 7.10 -24.24 16.67
C TYR A 211 7.69 -22.85 16.97
N VAL A 212 6.87 -21.79 16.99
CA VAL A 212 7.35 -20.43 17.28
C VAL A 212 7.43 -20.22 18.78
N THR A 213 8.65 -20.11 19.29
CA THR A 213 8.93 -19.86 20.71
C THR A 213 9.21 -18.37 20.94
N LEU A 214 8.14 -17.58 21.12
CA LEU A 214 8.20 -16.21 21.60
C LEU A 214 7.46 -16.12 22.95
N PRO A 215 7.70 -15.09 23.78
CA PRO A 215 6.97 -14.89 25.03
C PRO A 215 5.54 -14.45 24.75
N PHE A 216 4.71 -15.34 24.21
CA PHE A 216 3.32 -15.08 23.87
C PHE A 216 2.44 -15.11 25.11
N SER A 217 1.50 -14.17 25.19
CA SER A 217 0.49 -14.11 26.24
C SER A 217 -0.55 -15.22 26.14
N ASP A 218 -1.34 -15.40 27.20
CA ASP A 218 -2.44 -16.37 27.23
C ASP A 218 -3.51 -16.11 26.16
N LEU A 219 -3.74 -14.83 25.82
CA LEU A 219 -4.66 -14.44 24.75
C LEU A 219 -4.20 -15.03 23.41
N TYR A 220 -2.91 -14.90 23.09
CA TYR A 220 -2.37 -15.44 21.84
C TYR A 220 -2.42 -16.97 21.83
N ARG A 221 -2.01 -17.61 22.94
CA ARG A 221 -1.94 -19.08 23.03
C ARG A 221 -3.31 -19.73 22.85
N SER A 222 -4.35 -19.14 23.44
CA SER A 222 -5.75 -19.61 23.37
C SER A 222 -6.46 -19.26 22.06
N SER A 223 -5.88 -18.37 21.23
CA SER A 223 -6.51 -17.94 19.98
C SER A 223 -6.47 -19.03 18.89
N PRO A 224 -7.48 -19.09 17.99
CA PRO A 224 -7.46 -19.99 16.82
C PRO A 224 -6.29 -19.70 15.87
N GLN A 225 -5.88 -20.70 15.10
CA GLN A 225 -4.68 -20.60 14.24
C GLN A 225 -4.72 -19.43 13.23
N GLY A 226 -5.88 -19.14 12.65
CA GLY A 226 -6.03 -17.98 11.76
C GLY A 226 -5.85 -16.65 12.50
N VAL A 227 -6.33 -16.54 13.74
CA VAL A 227 -6.18 -15.35 14.57
C VAL A 227 -4.73 -15.19 15.01
N LYS A 228 -4.03 -16.28 15.37
CA LYS A 228 -2.60 -16.28 15.67
C LYS A 228 -1.78 -15.67 14.54
N TRP A 229 -2.04 -16.05 13.29
CA TRP A 229 -1.38 -15.46 12.12
C TRP A 229 -1.60 -13.96 11.99
N LEU A 230 -2.83 -13.48 12.22
CA LEU A 230 -3.15 -12.06 12.16
C LEU A 230 -2.48 -11.28 13.29
N LEU A 231 -2.54 -11.79 14.52
CA LEU A 231 -1.92 -11.18 15.69
C LEU A 231 -0.40 -11.12 15.52
N LEU A 232 0.23 -12.23 15.16
CA LEU A 232 1.67 -12.31 14.94
C LEU A 232 2.11 -11.31 13.87
N TYR A 233 1.43 -11.28 12.72
CA TYR A 233 1.80 -10.35 11.66
C TYR A 233 1.60 -8.88 12.04
N ALA A 234 0.54 -8.57 12.79
CA ALA A 234 0.26 -7.21 13.23
C ALA A 234 1.18 -6.73 14.37
N SER A 235 1.82 -7.64 15.11
CA SER A 235 2.54 -7.30 16.35
C SER A 235 4.04 -7.62 16.34
N ALA A 236 4.50 -8.48 15.43
CA ALA A 236 5.91 -8.87 15.33
C ALA A 236 6.83 -7.69 14.98
N GLY A 237 6.35 -6.74 14.17
CA GLY A 237 7.12 -5.55 13.80
C GLY A 237 7.53 -4.71 15.02
N PRO A 238 6.57 -4.17 15.81
CA PRO A 238 6.91 -3.43 17.02
C PRO A 238 7.65 -4.26 18.08
N TYR A 239 7.36 -5.57 18.18
CA TYR A 239 8.09 -6.48 19.08
C TYR A 239 9.59 -6.53 18.71
N ASN A 240 9.89 -6.83 17.44
CA ASN A 240 11.27 -6.92 16.95
C ASN A 240 11.99 -5.58 17.02
N PHE A 241 11.26 -4.47 16.82
CA PHE A 241 11.79 -3.12 17.01
C PHE A 241 12.23 -2.88 18.47
N GLY A 242 11.37 -3.21 19.44
CA GLY A 242 11.70 -3.10 20.87
C GLY A 242 12.87 -3.98 21.29
N SER A 243 12.85 -5.25 20.85
CA SER A 243 13.91 -6.23 21.14
C SER A 243 15.29 -5.77 20.64
N LEU A 244 15.37 -5.31 19.38
CA LEU A 244 16.63 -4.89 18.79
C LEU A 244 17.14 -3.55 19.35
N LEU A 245 16.23 -2.65 19.76
CA LEU A 245 16.59 -1.45 20.50
C LEU A 245 17.22 -1.79 21.86
N ALA A 246 16.57 -2.65 22.64
CA ALA A 246 17.04 -3.06 23.98
C ALA A 246 18.40 -3.78 23.92
N LYS A 247 18.64 -4.55 22.86
CA LYS A 247 19.92 -5.23 22.61
C LYS A 247 21.03 -4.30 22.09
N HIS A 248 20.73 -3.02 21.85
CA HIS A 248 21.64 -2.04 21.24
C HIS A 248 22.30 -2.55 19.96
N TYR A 249 21.59 -3.37 19.18
CA TYR A 249 22.14 -3.95 17.96
C TYR A 249 22.15 -2.90 16.85
N SER A 250 23.31 -2.71 16.21
CA SER A 250 23.47 -1.79 15.09
C SER A 250 24.01 -2.50 13.85
N ASN A 251 23.41 -2.19 12.70
CA ASN A 251 23.82 -2.71 11.41
C ASN A 251 23.26 -1.84 10.27
N ALA A 252 24.10 -0.95 9.73
CA ALA A 252 23.71 -0.06 8.64
C ALA A 252 23.53 -0.76 7.27
N SER A 253 24.09 -1.97 7.09
CA SER A 253 23.98 -2.71 5.82
C SER A 253 22.52 -3.00 5.44
N PHE A 254 21.65 -3.17 6.43
CA PHE A 254 20.23 -3.44 6.20
C PHE A 254 19.54 -2.25 5.52
N LEU A 255 19.83 -1.04 5.98
CA LEU A 255 19.34 0.18 5.36
C LEU A 255 19.91 0.36 3.95
N PHE A 256 21.19 0.06 3.75
CA PHE A 256 21.82 0.14 2.43
C PHE A 256 21.18 -0.81 1.42
N ASN A 257 20.93 -2.07 1.81
CA ASN A 257 20.25 -3.06 0.96
C ASN A 257 18.80 -2.68 0.64
N GLN A 258 18.15 -1.89 1.51
CA GLN A 258 16.81 -1.38 1.25
C GLN A 258 16.80 -0.15 0.33
N LEU A 259 17.76 0.75 0.49
CA LEU A 259 17.84 2.02 -0.26
C LEU A 259 18.55 1.91 -1.60
N VAL A 260 19.46 0.95 -1.77
CA VAL A 260 20.26 0.80 -3.00
C VAL A 260 19.78 -0.44 -3.75
N PRO A 261 19.32 -0.30 -5.00
CA PRO A 261 18.85 -1.45 -5.76
C PRO A 261 20.04 -2.36 -6.06
N LEU A 262 19.82 -3.68 -6.01
CA LEU A 262 20.85 -4.71 -6.27
C LEU A 262 22.02 -4.74 -5.27
N ALA A 263 21.96 -4.00 -4.16
CA ALA A 263 23.04 -3.97 -3.16
C ALA A 263 23.13 -5.25 -2.31
N GLY A 264 22.07 -6.04 -2.24
CA GLY A 264 22.04 -7.29 -1.49
C GLY A 264 20.63 -7.66 -1.04
N SER A 265 20.51 -8.82 -0.38
CA SER A 265 19.24 -9.27 0.18
C SER A 265 18.88 -8.50 1.45
N ILE A 266 17.60 -8.18 1.61
CA ILE A 266 16.98 -7.67 2.84
C ILE A 266 16.50 -8.85 3.72
N ALA A 267 16.80 -10.10 3.33
CA ALA A 267 16.45 -11.26 4.14
C ALA A 267 17.23 -11.22 5.46
N THR A 268 16.48 -11.15 6.56
CA THR A 268 16.98 -11.27 7.93
C THR A 268 17.16 -12.74 8.36
N ALA A 269 16.60 -13.69 7.61
CA ALA A 269 16.79 -15.12 7.88
C ALA A 269 18.22 -15.55 7.52
N GLY A 270 18.88 -16.27 8.44
CA GLY A 270 20.28 -16.69 8.27
C GLY A 270 21.31 -15.57 8.49
N THR A 271 20.88 -14.40 8.97
CA THR A 271 21.77 -13.30 9.35
C THR A 271 22.15 -13.39 10.84
N GLY A 272 23.29 -12.83 11.24
CA GLY A 272 23.72 -12.73 12.64
C GLY A 272 22.93 -11.72 13.48
N ILE A 273 21.68 -11.40 13.11
CA ILE A 273 20.81 -10.50 13.85
C ILE A 273 20.27 -11.24 15.07
N PRO A 274 20.36 -10.66 16.28
CA PRO A 274 19.92 -11.33 17.51
C PRO A 274 18.40 -11.25 17.69
N LEU A 275 17.62 -11.80 16.76
CA LEU A 275 16.17 -11.95 16.89
C LEU A 275 15.84 -13.03 17.92
N ASP A 276 14.80 -12.81 18.74
CA ASP A 276 14.34 -13.83 19.71
C ASP A 276 13.79 -15.08 19.03
N ALA A 277 13.22 -14.90 17.83
CA ALA A 277 12.79 -15.98 16.96
C ALA A 277 13.28 -15.71 15.53
N PRO A 278 14.40 -16.33 15.08
CA PRO A 278 14.99 -16.07 13.75
C PRO A 278 14.06 -16.36 12.57
N ASN A 279 13.07 -17.22 12.76
CA ASN A 279 12.01 -17.54 11.81
C ASN A 279 10.89 -16.48 11.74
N ILE A 280 10.77 -15.60 12.74
CA ILE A 280 9.83 -14.47 12.77
C ILE A 280 10.59 -13.18 12.48
N ASN A 281 10.84 -12.98 11.20
CA ASN A 281 11.80 -12.00 10.72
C ASN A 281 11.12 -10.74 10.16
N VAL A 282 9.86 -10.52 10.58
CA VAL A 282 9.01 -9.39 10.20
C VAL A 282 9.45 -8.14 10.95
N GLY A 283 9.76 -7.06 10.22
CA GLY A 283 10.19 -5.78 10.78
C GLY A 283 9.21 -4.65 10.45
N THR A 284 9.27 -3.58 11.24
CA THR A 284 8.66 -2.30 10.85
C THR A 284 9.45 -1.68 9.69
N GLU A 285 8.83 -0.75 8.97
CA GLU A 285 9.51 0.13 8.00
C GLU A 285 10.71 0.87 8.62
N PHE A 286 10.65 1.12 9.93
CA PHE A 286 11.57 1.97 10.67
C PHE A 286 12.75 1.19 11.27
N LEU A 287 12.66 -0.15 11.27
CA LEU A 287 13.70 -1.03 11.80
C LEU A 287 15.06 -0.84 11.10
N PRO A 288 15.18 -0.79 9.75
CA PRO A 288 16.46 -0.47 9.09
C PRO A 288 17.11 0.82 9.58
N PHE A 289 16.31 1.85 9.82
CA PHE A 289 16.79 3.15 10.28
C PHE A 289 17.20 3.11 11.75
N LEU A 290 16.50 2.33 12.57
CA LEU A 290 16.90 2.02 13.94
C LEU A 290 18.29 1.36 13.96
N LEU A 291 18.50 0.35 13.12
CA LEU A 291 19.77 -0.38 13.08
C LEU A 291 20.92 0.47 12.54
N ALA A 292 20.64 1.43 11.65
CA ALA A 292 21.67 2.30 11.08
C ALA A 292 22.05 3.49 11.98
N TRP A 293 21.05 4.15 12.58
CA TRP A 293 21.24 5.45 13.26
C TRP A 293 20.57 5.51 14.65
N GLY A 294 20.20 4.36 15.20
CA GLY A 294 19.55 4.28 16.52
C GLY A 294 18.14 4.87 16.54
N PRO A 295 17.61 5.17 17.75
CA PRO A 295 16.27 5.74 17.94
C PRO A 295 15.99 6.97 17.08
N PHE A 296 17.00 7.83 16.91
CA PHE A 296 16.90 9.04 16.12
C PHE A 296 16.58 8.73 14.65
N GLY A 297 17.26 7.75 14.03
CA GLY A 297 16.98 7.32 12.66
C GLY A 297 15.55 6.80 12.48
N ALA A 298 15.08 6.01 13.45
CA ALA A 298 13.71 5.50 13.45
C ALA A 298 12.68 6.65 13.49
N VAL A 299 12.86 7.63 14.39
CA VAL A 299 11.96 8.80 14.46
C VAL A 299 11.99 9.60 13.16
N MET A 300 13.18 9.87 12.61
CA MET A 300 13.32 10.62 11.36
C MET A 300 12.65 9.93 10.17
N SER A 301 12.72 8.59 10.09
CA SER A 301 12.02 7.84 9.04
C SER A 301 10.49 7.85 9.20
N ILE A 302 9.96 7.83 10.43
CA ILE A 302 8.52 8.05 10.69
C ILE A 302 8.10 9.45 10.20
N LEU A 303 8.88 10.48 10.55
CA LEU A 303 8.60 11.85 10.12
C LEU A 303 8.72 12.03 8.61
N ALA A 304 9.69 11.39 7.96
CA ALA A 304 9.85 11.40 6.51
C ALA A 304 8.65 10.73 5.82
N LEU A 305 8.18 9.59 6.32
CA LEU A 305 7.00 8.90 5.80
C LEU A 305 5.73 9.74 5.97
N TYR A 306 5.57 10.38 7.14
CA TYR A 306 4.49 11.33 7.37
C TYR A 306 4.58 12.56 6.44
N GLY A 307 5.78 13.09 6.21
CA GLY A 307 6.02 14.17 5.24
C GLY A 307 5.62 13.78 3.82
N LEU A 308 5.94 12.55 3.40
CA LEU A 308 5.50 11.99 2.11
C LEU A 308 3.97 11.88 2.03
N GLN A 309 3.31 11.49 3.13
CA GLN A 309 1.85 11.45 3.22
C GLN A 309 1.22 12.84 3.16
N LEU A 310 1.82 13.85 3.81
CA LEU A 310 1.38 15.24 3.68
C LEU A 310 1.52 15.76 2.25
N TRP A 311 2.65 15.46 1.61
CA TRP A 311 2.89 15.81 0.22
C TRP A 311 1.86 15.17 -0.72
N SER A 312 1.58 13.87 -0.55
CA SER A 312 0.59 13.16 -1.37
C SER A 312 -0.81 13.76 -1.22
N VAL A 313 -1.21 14.14 0.00
CA VAL A 313 -2.50 14.83 0.27
C VAL A 313 -2.56 16.21 -0.37
N ARG A 314 -1.49 17.01 -0.27
CA ARG A 314 -1.42 18.35 -0.90
C ARG A 314 -1.61 18.26 -2.41
N ARG A 315 -1.06 17.23 -3.07
CA ARG A 315 -1.26 17.01 -4.51
C ARG A 315 -2.71 16.73 -4.91
N LEU A 316 -3.57 16.30 -3.99
CA LEU A 316 -4.99 16.10 -4.27
C LEU A 316 -5.79 17.41 -4.32
N ALA A 317 -5.29 18.49 -3.71
CA ALA A 317 -6.04 19.72 -3.50
C ALA A 317 -6.53 20.44 -4.78
N PRO A 318 -5.78 20.50 -5.89
CA PRO A 318 -6.17 21.30 -7.06
C PRO A 318 -7.48 20.81 -7.71
N ALA A 319 -7.64 19.49 -7.91
CA ALA A 319 -8.82 18.91 -8.56
C ALA A 319 -8.95 17.38 -8.39
N VAL A 320 -8.28 16.79 -7.40
CA VAL A 320 -8.17 15.32 -7.25
C VAL A 320 -7.74 14.65 -8.58
N PRO A 321 -6.59 15.02 -9.17
CA PRO A 321 -6.16 14.41 -10.44
C PRO A 321 -5.88 12.92 -10.25
N LEU A 322 -6.14 12.12 -11.29
CA LEU A 322 -6.15 10.65 -11.19
C LEU A 322 -4.83 10.10 -10.64
N PHE A 323 -3.71 10.55 -11.22
CA PHE A 323 -2.39 10.04 -10.83
C PHE A 323 -1.96 10.51 -9.44
N SER A 324 -2.40 11.69 -8.98
CA SER A 324 -2.17 12.08 -7.57
C SER A 324 -3.03 11.28 -6.61
N LEU A 325 -4.24 10.86 -7.02
CA LEU A 325 -5.04 9.90 -6.26
C LEU A 325 -4.34 8.55 -6.16
N LEU A 326 -3.78 8.03 -7.25
CA LEU A 326 -3.01 6.77 -7.21
C LEU A 326 -1.77 6.87 -6.31
N ILE A 327 -1.03 7.98 -6.37
CA ILE A 327 0.09 8.26 -5.43
C ILE A 327 -0.42 8.26 -3.99
N PHE A 328 -1.49 8.99 -3.69
CA PHE A 328 -2.06 9.04 -2.35
C PHE A 328 -2.49 7.65 -1.85
N LEU A 329 -3.16 6.84 -2.69
CA LEU A 329 -3.58 5.49 -2.32
C LEU A 329 -2.38 4.60 -1.99
N ARG A 330 -1.31 4.68 -2.79
CA ARG A 330 -0.07 3.94 -2.54
C ARG A 330 0.61 4.39 -1.25
N VAL A 331 0.83 5.70 -1.08
CA VAL A 331 1.51 6.26 0.09
C VAL A 331 0.71 5.97 1.37
N SER A 332 -0.61 6.13 1.31
CA SER A 332 -1.49 5.81 2.45
C SER A 332 -1.44 4.33 2.80
N TYR A 333 -1.40 3.44 1.81
CA TYR A 333 -1.28 2.01 2.04
C TYR A 333 0.05 1.64 2.71
N VAL A 334 1.18 2.17 2.21
CA VAL A 334 2.48 1.90 2.86
C VAL A 334 2.58 2.52 4.24
N CYS A 335 1.92 3.66 4.51
CA CYS A 335 1.80 4.20 5.86
C CYS A 335 1.05 3.25 6.79
N VAL A 336 -0.06 2.66 6.32
CA VAL A 336 -0.86 1.71 7.10
C VAL A 336 -0.07 0.44 7.36
N MET A 337 0.76 0.02 6.41
CA MET A 337 1.58 -1.18 6.53
C MET A 337 2.92 -0.95 7.25
N ALA A 338 3.31 0.30 7.51
CA ALA A 338 4.62 0.63 8.07
C ALA A 338 4.95 -0.06 9.41
N PRO A 339 4.00 -0.32 10.32
CA PRO A 339 4.28 -1.10 11.53
C PRO A 339 4.51 -2.59 11.25
N PHE A 340 4.10 -3.11 10.09
CA PHE A 340 4.02 -4.55 9.81
C PHE A 340 5.00 -5.03 8.73
N ALA A 341 5.34 -4.19 7.75
CA ALA A 341 6.18 -4.59 6.64
C ALA A 341 6.92 -3.41 5.99
N PRO A 342 8.23 -3.55 5.69
CA PRO A 342 8.99 -2.53 4.97
C PRO A 342 8.61 -2.51 3.49
N GLN A 343 7.98 -1.43 3.03
CA GLN A 343 7.49 -1.20 1.67
C GLN A 343 7.56 0.26 1.20
N ALA A 344 7.80 1.22 2.10
CA ALA A 344 7.73 2.65 1.80
C ALA A 344 9.04 3.18 1.21
N PHE A 345 10.18 2.87 1.82
CA PHE A 345 11.51 3.31 1.38
C PHE A 345 12.16 2.29 0.45
N THR A 346 11.40 1.81 -0.54
CA THR A 346 11.89 0.85 -1.55
C THR A 346 11.84 1.46 -2.94
N TRP A 347 12.69 0.95 -3.85
CA TRP A 347 12.70 1.38 -5.25
C TRP A 347 11.39 1.14 -5.97
N THR A 348 10.64 0.08 -5.62
CA THR A 348 9.33 -0.18 -6.23
C THR A 348 8.32 0.91 -5.87
N ASN A 349 8.36 1.43 -4.64
CA ASN A 349 7.48 2.53 -4.22
C ASN A 349 7.88 3.86 -4.87
N ILE A 350 9.17 4.19 -4.85
CA ILE A 350 9.71 5.40 -5.49
C ILE A 350 9.42 5.37 -7.00
N GLY A 351 9.71 4.24 -7.65
CA GLY A 351 9.47 4.01 -9.08
C GLY A 351 7.99 4.16 -9.44
N PHE A 352 7.07 3.66 -8.61
CA PHE A 352 5.63 3.87 -8.83
C PHE A 352 5.23 5.35 -8.74
N ILE A 353 5.77 6.10 -7.77
CA ILE A 353 5.50 7.54 -7.65
C ILE A 353 6.01 8.29 -8.88
N VAL A 354 7.26 8.02 -9.29
CA VAL A 354 7.86 8.60 -10.50
C VAL A 354 7.02 8.25 -11.73
N LEU A 355 6.61 6.99 -11.89
CA LEU A 355 5.76 6.56 -12.99
C LEU A 355 4.42 7.31 -13.02
N CYS A 356 3.78 7.52 -11.87
CA CYS A 356 2.56 8.32 -11.79
C CYS A 356 2.79 9.78 -12.20
N LEU A 357 3.92 10.38 -11.84
CA LEU A 357 4.28 11.74 -12.25
C LEU A 357 4.53 11.84 -13.76
N LEU A 358 5.22 10.84 -14.33
CA LEU A 358 5.46 10.75 -15.78
C LEU A 358 4.16 10.57 -16.55
N MET A 359 3.28 9.66 -16.10
CA MET A 359 1.95 9.47 -16.69
C MET A 359 1.10 10.74 -16.61
N GLN A 360 1.19 11.48 -15.50
CA GLN A 360 0.52 12.77 -15.36
C GLN A 360 1.02 13.80 -16.38
N ALA A 361 2.34 13.88 -16.60
CA ALA A 361 2.93 14.75 -17.61
C ALA A 361 2.51 14.34 -19.03
N PHE A 362 2.55 13.03 -19.34
CA PHE A 362 2.14 12.50 -20.63
C PHE A 362 0.66 12.78 -20.92
N ALA A 363 -0.23 12.61 -19.93
CA ALA A 363 -1.64 12.95 -20.07
C ALA A 363 -1.89 14.45 -20.34
N ALA A 364 -1.02 15.33 -19.83
CA ALA A 364 -1.10 16.77 -20.09
C ALA A 364 -0.74 17.12 -21.55
N TRP A 365 0.18 16.36 -22.15
CA TRP A 365 0.64 16.56 -23.54
C TRP A 365 -0.31 16.02 -24.63
N LEU A 366 -1.17 15.05 -24.31
CA LEU A 366 -2.15 14.55 -25.27
C LEU A 366 -3.14 15.66 -25.71
N PRO A 367 -3.78 15.62 -26.89
CA PRO A 367 -4.79 16.62 -27.30
C PRO A 367 -6.09 16.56 -26.48
N ASN A 368 -6.80 17.68 -26.27
CA ASN A 368 -8.11 17.71 -25.54
C ASN A 368 -9.18 18.01 -26.55
N ARG A 369 -9.83 16.97 -27.06
CA ARG A 369 -10.92 17.14 -28.03
C ARG A 369 -12.14 17.84 -27.42
N LEU A 370 -12.25 17.89 -26.08
CA LEU A 370 -13.32 18.60 -25.37
C LEU A 370 -13.02 20.10 -25.11
N ALA A 371 -11.79 20.58 -25.42
CA ALA A 371 -11.42 21.99 -25.22
C ALA A 371 -11.57 22.85 -26.49
N ASN A 372 -11.88 22.25 -27.65
CA ASN A 372 -12.09 22.97 -28.91
C ASN A 372 -13.51 22.74 -29.46
N PRO A 373 -14.52 23.53 -29.01
CA PRO A 373 -15.84 23.56 -29.66
C PRO A 373 -15.81 24.19 -31.07
N HIS A 374 -14.78 24.99 -31.39
CA HIS A 374 -14.77 25.84 -32.60
C HIS A 374 -14.01 25.25 -33.80
N ALA A 375 -13.43 24.05 -33.70
CA ALA A 375 -12.67 23.46 -34.82
C ALA A 375 -13.53 22.66 -35.82
N GLY A 376 -14.86 22.58 -35.62
CA GLY A 376 -15.77 21.78 -36.45
C GLY A 376 -16.87 22.56 -37.18
N ALA A 377 -16.94 23.89 -37.02
CA ALA A 377 -17.97 24.73 -37.64
C ALA A 377 -17.31 25.93 -38.32
N GLY A 378 -16.80 25.74 -39.53
CA GLY A 378 -16.25 26.87 -40.29
C GLY A 378 -15.38 26.49 -41.48
N GLN A 379 -15.89 25.67 -42.41
CA GLN A 379 -15.45 25.64 -43.81
C GLN A 379 -16.40 24.75 -44.61
N GLY A 380 -17.59 25.28 -44.90
CA GLY A 380 -18.63 24.58 -45.67
C GLY A 380 -19.66 25.53 -46.28
N GLY A 381 -19.25 26.76 -46.60
CA GLY A 381 -20.12 27.76 -47.23
C GLY A 381 -19.33 28.54 -48.25
N MET A 382 -19.20 28.00 -49.46
CA MET A 382 -18.67 28.69 -50.62
C MET A 382 -19.70 28.62 -51.75
N HIS A 383 -20.01 29.78 -52.32
CA HIS A 383 -20.80 30.08 -53.53
C HIS A 383 -22.33 29.97 -53.41
N ALA A 384 -23.14 30.91 -53.91
CA ALA A 384 -22.99 31.70 -55.15
C ALA A 384 -23.87 33.01 -55.12
N PRO A 385 -24.01 33.82 -56.21
CA PRO A 385 -23.76 35.26 -56.17
C PRO A 385 -24.94 36.19 -56.62
N ALA A 386 -24.74 37.50 -56.40
CA ALA A 386 -25.09 38.66 -57.22
C ALA A 386 -26.53 38.90 -57.79
N SER A 387 -27.16 39.97 -57.24
CA SER A 387 -27.79 41.14 -57.92
C SER A 387 -29.14 40.95 -58.66
N PRO A 388 -29.91 42.01 -59.03
CA PRO A 388 -29.67 43.46 -59.00
C PRO A 388 -30.05 44.19 -57.71
#